data_AF-A0AAU7VMJ3-F1
#
_entry.id   AF-A0AAU7VMJ3-F1
#
_cell.length_a   1.000
_cell.length_b   1.000
_cell.length_c   1.000
_cell.angle_alpha   90.00
_cell.angle_beta   90.00
_cell.angle_gamma   90.00
#
_symmetry.space_group_name_H-M   'P 1'
#
loop_
_entity.id
_entity.type
_entity.pdbx_description
1 polymer ?
#
loop_
_entity_poly.entity_id
_entity_poly.type
_entity_poly.pdbx_seq_one_letter_code
_entity_poly.pdbx_strand_id
1 'polypeptide(L)'
;MTSKAEILQENFLIIRANFALKYDLASKQELREAGAPVFDTETLKQKIEEFLEDIKNDKEAFLAVEDIIFENAWIDEIFLETIRFYPESFLEKYKGRNKNFLREKIYPRIFEVMRKLNSGKEEDYLHFKDEDIEENHERKRSSDYWLSRNYYLAAKISDEKWGKKIFDDAYRTYQQKKLLENSKLSYYELFRKASTTYAKILTINELWQKVEVGNRVDYCPLTNHKDDILSIAEDILKSGDELLIEEISNLLLPIFMIKDAKIQDLKNDIVKIYWQFKENESVKSNLSILQTMY
;
A
#
# COMPACT_ATOMS: atom_id res chain seq x y z
N MET A 1 -16.38 -33.96 25.21
CA MET A 1 -15.74 -34.33 23.94
C MET A 1 -15.16 -33.06 23.37
N THR A 2 -13.87 -33.02 23.09
CA THR A 2 -13.22 -31.88 22.42
C THR A 2 -13.82 -31.74 21.02
N SER A 3 -14.20 -30.53 20.63
CA SER A 3 -14.74 -30.27 19.29
C SER A 3 -13.65 -30.46 18.22
N LYS A 4 -14.06 -30.80 16.99
CA LYS A 4 -13.13 -30.91 15.85
C LYS A 4 -12.34 -29.61 15.62
N ALA A 5 -12.98 -28.46 15.86
CA ALA A 5 -12.38 -27.13 15.81
C ALA A 5 -11.22 -26.98 16.81
N GLU A 6 -11.42 -27.34 18.07
CA GLU A 6 -10.39 -27.27 19.11
C GLU A 6 -9.19 -28.17 18.80
N ILE A 7 -9.43 -29.37 18.26
CA ILE A 7 -8.36 -30.29 17.84
C ILE A 7 -7.52 -29.67 16.70
N LEU A 8 -8.17 -29.04 15.72
CA LEU A 8 -7.47 -28.39 14.60
C LEU A 8 -6.68 -27.17 15.06
N GLN A 9 -7.23 -26.37 15.97
CA GLN A 9 -6.52 -25.24 16.57
C GLN A 9 -5.28 -25.73 17.32
N GLU A 10 -5.40 -26.77 18.13
CA GLU A 10 -4.28 -27.37 18.86
C GLU A 10 -3.22 -27.90 17.89
N ASN A 11 -3.63 -28.63 16.84
CA ASN A 11 -2.72 -29.11 15.79
C ASN A 11 -1.96 -27.96 15.10
N PHE A 12 -2.66 -26.88 14.75
CA PHE A 12 -2.01 -25.70 14.17
C PHE A 12 -0.99 -25.08 15.13
N LEU A 13 -1.33 -24.94 16.41
CA LEU A 13 -0.44 -24.37 17.41
C LEU A 13 0.82 -25.24 17.62
N ILE A 14 0.67 -26.56 17.58
CA ILE A 14 1.80 -27.50 17.62
C ILE A 14 2.68 -27.34 16.38
N ILE A 15 2.10 -27.27 15.18
CA ILE A 15 2.85 -27.01 13.94
C ILE A 15 3.58 -25.68 14.05
N ARG A 16 2.90 -24.60 14.48
CA ARG A 16 3.47 -23.27 14.69
C ARG A 16 4.67 -23.29 15.63
N ALA A 17 4.58 -24.01 16.75
CA ALA A 17 5.68 -24.15 17.70
C ALA A 17 6.89 -24.86 17.08
N ASN A 18 6.67 -25.91 16.29
CA ASN A 18 7.74 -26.62 15.59
C ASN A 18 8.35 -25.81 14.45
N PHE A 19 7.55 -24.97 13.79
CA PHE A 19 8.04 -23.93 12.89
C PHE A 19 8.93 -22.94 13.65
N ALA A 20 8.48 -22.41 14.78
CA ALA A 20 9.29 -21.53 15.61
C ALA A 20 10.64 -22.15 15.97
N LEU A 21 10.70 -23.47 16.23
CA LEU A 21 11.95 -24.20 16.45
C LEU A 21 12.83 -24.29 15.19
N LYS A 22 12.27 -24.66 14.02
CA LYS A 22 12.98 -24.69 12.71
C LYS A 22 13.62 -23.34 12.37
N TYR A 23 13.06 -22.27 12.92
CA TYR A 23 13.42 -20.89 12.67
C TYR A 23 14.22 -20.22 13.80
N ASP A 24 14.68 -20.99 14.80
CA ASP A 24 15.41 -20.52 15.97
C ASP A 24 14.68 -19.39 16.74
N LEU A 25 13.35 -19.36 16.67
CA LEU A 25 12.47 -18.44 17.40
C LEU A 25 12.07 -18.99 18.77
N ALA A 26 12.29 -20.28 18.99
CA ALA A 26 12.09 -20.99 20.23
C ALA A 26 13.11 -22.13 20.32
N SER A 27 13.47 -22.51 21.53
CA SER A 27 14.36 -23.62 21.85
C SER A 27 13.56 -24.90 22.08
N LYS A 28 14.24 -26.05 21.92
CA LYS A 28 13.65 -27.35 22.30
C LYS A 28 13.23 -27.40 23.77
N GLN A 29 13.92 -26.66 24.63
CA GLN A 29 13.62 -26.61 26.06
C GLN A 29 12.31 -25.85 26.31
N GLU A 30 12.12 -24.68 25.70
CA GLU A 30 10.87 -23.90 25.82
C GLU A 30 9.66 -24.70 25.32
N LEU A 31 9.79 -25.42 24.22
CA LEU A 31 8.71 -26.30 23.73
C LEU A 31 8.38 -27.42 24.73
N ARG A 32 9.39 -28.04 25.32
CA ARG A 32 9.21 -29.11 26.32
C ARG A 32 8.56 -28.59 27.61
N GLU A 33 8.96 -27.41 28.07
CA GLU A 33 8.38 -26.75 29.25
C GLU A 33 6.91 -26.36 29.02
N ALA A 34 6.56 -26.00 27.79
CA ALA A 34 5.17 -25.75 27.37
C ALA A 34 4.36 -27.04 27.11
N GLY A 35 4.98 -28.22 27.23
CA GLY A 35 4.33 -29.51 26.92
C GLY A 35 4.10 -29.76 25.42
N ALA A 36 4.70 -28.97 24.54
CA ALA A 36 4.56 -29.12 23.10
C ALA A 36 5.52 -30.21 22.57
N PRO A 37 5.05 -31.10 21.67
CA PRO A 37 5.91 -32.11 21.07
C PRO A 37 6.92 -31.46 20.12
N VAL A 38 8.13 -32.03 20.07
CA VAL A 38 9.20 -31.62 19.16
C VAL A 38 9.29 -32.64 18.03
N PHE A 39 9.01 -32.19 16.81
CA PHE A 39 9.02 -32.99 15.60
C PHE A 39 10.35 -32.86 14.87
N ASP A 40 10.78 -33.94 14.23
CA ASP A 40 11.77 -33.85 13.16
C ASP A 40 11.12 -33.27 11.88
N THR A 41 11.96 -32.96 10.88
CA THR A 41 11.52 -32.36 9.62
C THR A 41 10.43 -33.16 8.92
N GLU A 42 10.51 -34.49 8.95
CA GLU A 42 9.62 -35.35 8.18
C GLU A 42 8.29 -35.59 8.87
N THR A 43 8.31 -35.72 10.20
CA THR A 43 7.12 -35.70 11.03
C THR A 43 6.40 -34.35 10.91
N LEU A 44 7.13 -33.24 10.89
CA LEU A 44 6.53 -31.92 10.71
C LEU A 44 5.83 -31.79 9.35
N LYS A 45 6.46 -32.25 8.26
CA LYS A 45 5.83 -32.27 6.93
C LYS A 45 4.55 -33.09 6.92
N GLN A 46 4.58 -34.30 7.48
CA GLN A 46 3.39 -35.16 7.58
C GLN A 46 2.27 -34.46 8.35
N LYS A 47 2.59 -33.78 9.46
CA LYS A 47 1.61 -33.02 10.25
C LYS A 47 1.01 -31.85 9.49
N ILE A 48 1.80 -31.16 8.65
CA ILE A 48 1.29 -30.11 7.76
C ILE A 48 0.34 -30.71 6.72
N GLU A 49 0.72 -31.82 6.08
CA GLU A 49 -0.10 -32.50 5.07
C GLU A 49 -1.43 -32.98 5.65
N GLU A 50 -1.41 -33.62 6.83
CA GLU A 50 -2.61 -34.01 7.58
C GLU A 50 -3.51 -32.80 7.87
N PHE A 51 -2.93 -31.71 8.38
CA PHE A 51 -3.66 -30.49 8.69
C PHE A 51 -4.30 -29.83 7.46
N LEU A 52 -3.56 -29.76 6.35
CA LEU A 52 -4.05 -29.19 5.10
C LEU A 52 -5.14 -30.06 4.46
N GLU A 53 -5.03 -31.38 4.55
CA GLU A 53 -6.05 -32.29 4.03
C GLU A 53 -7.35 -32.20 4.85
N ASP A 54 -7.25 -32.04 6.18
CA ASP A 54 -8.41 -31.78 7.04
C ASP A 54 -9.12 -30.47 6.67
N ILE A 55 -8.35 -29.39 6.47
CA ILE A 55 -8.87 -28.08 6.07
C ILE A 55 -9.53 -28.16 4.70
N LYS A 56 -8.86 -28.74 3.71
CA LYS A 56 -9.32 -28.81 2.33
C LYS A 56 -10.67 -29.55 2.19
N ASN A 57 -10.88 -30.58 3.01
CA ASN A 57 -12.07 -31.41 2.96
C ASN A 57 -13.22 -30.91 3.85
N ASP A 58 -12.99 -29.91 4.69
CA ASP A 58 -13.99 -29.40 5.64
C ASP A 58 -13.89 -27.87 5.80
N LYS A 59 -14.84 -27.15 5.18
CA LYS A 59 -14.91 -25.69 5.24
C LYS A 59 -15.21 -25.16 6.65
N GLU A 60 -15.98 -25.87 7.47
CA GLU A 60 -16.27 -25.45 8.84
C GLU A 60 -15.02 -25.57 9.72
N ALA A 61 -14.23 -26.62 9.49
CA ALA A 61 -12.91 -26.77 10.07
C ALA A 61 -11.97 -25.62 9.68
N PHE A 62 -11.93 -25.22 8.41
CA PHE A 62 -11.18 -24.04 7.96
C PHE A 62 -11.64 -22.77 8.70
N LEU A 63 -12.94 -22.48 8.71
CA LEU A 63 -13.48 -21.27 9.35
C LEU A 63 -13.16 -21.20 10.84
N ALA A 64 -13.04 -22.35 11.52
CA ALA A 64 -12.65 -22.40 12.93
C ALA A 64 -11.18 -22.01 13.20
N VAL A 65 -10.30 -22.07 12.19
CA VAL A 65 -8.86 -21.76 12.32
C VAL A 65 -8.40 -20.60 11.44
N GLU A 66 -9.27 -20.04 10.61
CA GLU A 66 -8.96 -18.99 9.63
C GLU A 66 -8.19 -17.83 10.24
N ASP A 67 -8.70 -17.27 11.34
CA ASP A 67 -8.08 -16.11 11.99
C ASP A 67 -6.65 -16.42 12.45
N ILE A 68 -6.44 -17.60 13.04
CA ILE A 68 -5.13 -18.02 13.54
C ILE A 68 -4.16 -18.24 12.39
N ILE A 69 -4.61 -18.84 11.28
CA ILE A 69 -3.79 -19.02 10.07
C ILE A 69 -3.39 -17.65 9.51
N PHE A 70 -4.31 -16.69 9.43
CA PHE A 70 -4.04 -15.37 8.86
C PHE A 70 -3.10 -14.53 9.74
N GLU A 71 -3.24 -14.62 11.06
CA GLU A 71 -2.31 -14.00 12.01
C GLU A 71 -0.89 -14.59 11.93
N ASN A 72 -0.78 -15.83 11.43
CA ASN A 72 0.48 -16.55 11.29
C ASN A 72 0.89 -16.74 9.83
N ALA A 73 0.59 -15.74 8.99
CA ALA A 73 0.91 -15.75 7.56
C ALA A 73 2.41 -15.96 7.23
N TRP A 74 3.31 -15.88 8.22
CA TRP A 74 4.74 -16.21 8.09
C TRP A 74 5.01 -17.72 7.92
N ILE A 75 4.06 -18.59 8.23
CA ILE A 75 4.09 -20.03 7.91
C ILE A 75 3.51 -20.19 6.50
N ASP A 76 4.33 -19.91 5.48
CA ASP A 76 3.85 -19.82 4.11
C ASP A 76 3.35 -21.14 3.54
N GLU A 77 3.92 -22.28 3.98
CA GLU A 77 3.47 -23.62 3.57
C GLU A 77 2.01 -23.90 3.97
N ILE A 78 1.53 -23.35 5.09
CA ILE A 78 0.12 -23.50 5.49
C ILE A 78 -0.72 -22.36 4.94
N PHE A 79 -0.25 -21.13 5.13
CA PHE A 79 -1.02 -19.94 4.78
C PHE A 79 -1.35 -19.92 3.29
N LEU A 80 -0.36 -20.05 2.40
CA LEU A 80 -0.60 -19.94 0.96
C LEU A 80 -1.38 -21.13 0.40
N GLU A 81 -1.21 -22.34 0.94
CA GLU A 81 -2.02 -23.51 0.54
C GLU A 81 -3.48 -23.34 0.96
N THR A 82 -3.72 -22.85 2.17
CA THR A 82 -5.09 -22.58 2.65
C THR A 82 -5.80 -21.53 1.78
N ILE A 83 -5.07 -20.50 1.33
CA ILE A 83 -5.59 -19.48 0.40
C ILE A 83 -5.93 -20.09 -0.97
N ARG A 84 -5.21 -21.13 -1.42
CA ARG A 84 -5.56 -21.84 -2.67
C ARG A 84 -6.86 -22.64 -2.52
N PHE A 85 -7.14 -23.17 -1.34
CA PHE A 85 -8.39 -23.90 -1.07
C PHE A 85 -9.58 -22.95 -0.95
N TYR A 86 -9.40 -21.83 -0.24
CA TYR A 86 -10.46 -20.88 0.10
C TYR A 86 -10.09 -19.43 -0.22
N PRO A 87 -9.88 -19.08 -1.51
CA PRO A 87 -9.47 -17.73 -1.91
C PRO A 87 -10.54 -16.68 -1.59
N GLU A 88 -11.81 -17.05 -1.56
CA GLU A 88 -12.92 -16.14 -1.28
C GLU A 88 -12.83 -15.52 0.13
N SER A 89 -12.41 -16.31 1.13
CA SER A 89 -12.34 -15.88 2.52
C SER A 89 -11.30 -14.75 2.69
N PHE A 90 -10.17 -14.87 1.99
CA PHE A 90 -9.16 -13.82 1.93
C PHE A 90 -9.67 -12.55 1.24
N LEU A 91 -10.40 -12.68 0.14
CA LEU A 91 -10.98 -11.54 -0.58
C LEU A 91 -12.01 -10.81 0.29
N GLU A 92 -12.90 -11.54 0.97
CA GLU A 92 -13.90 -10.96 1.86
C GLU A 92 -13.27 -10.17 3.00
N LYS A 93 -12.20 -10.72 3.61
CA LYS A 93 -11.50 -10.10 4.73
C LYS A 93 -10.65 -8.89 4.33
N TYR A 94 -9.93 -8.95 3.20
CA TYR A 94 -8.92 -7.94 2.86
C TYR A 94 -9.20 -7.09 1.62
N LYS A 95 -9.88 -7.60 0.59
CA LYS A 95 -10.21 -6.80 -0.61
C LYS A 95 -11.37 -5.83 -0.35
N GLY A 96 -12.28 -6.21 0.55
CA GLY A 96 -13.45 -5.45 0.97
C GLY A 96 -13.16 -4.43 2.09
N ARG A 97 -13.62 -4.74 3.32
CA ARG A 97 -13.69 -3.81 4.47
C ARG A 97 -12.34 -3.28 4.98
N ASN A 98 -11.23 -3.87 4.53
CA ASN A 98 -9.91 -3.63 5.09
C ASN A 98 -8.87 -3.16 4.05
N LYS A 99 -9.28 -2.33 3.07
CA LYS A 99 -8.38 -1.73 2.06
C LYS A 99 -7.14 -1.06 2.67
N ASN A 100 -7.26 -0.51 3.88
CA ASN A 100 -6.16 0.16 4.57
C ASN A 100 -5.08 -0.81 5.04
N PHE A 101 -5.43 -2.01 5.48
CA PHE A 101 -4.46 -3.00 5.97
C PHE A 101 -3.39 -3.29 4.92
N LEU A 102 -3.79 -3.58 3.69
CA LEU A 102 -2.85 -3.90 2.61
C LEU A 102 -2.04 -2.68 2.17
N ARG A 103 -2.67 -1.49 2.13
CA ARG A 103 -1.98 -0.24 1.79
C ARG A 103 -0.91 0.12 2.82
N GLU A 104 -1.10 -0.25 4.07
CA GLU A 104 -0.16 0.01 5.17
C GLU A 104 0.90 -1.09 5.30
N LYS A 105 0.55 -2.35 5.02
CA LYS A 105 1.43 -3.51 5.21
C LYS A 105 2.22 -3.91 3.97
N ILE A 106 1.59 -3.91 2.79
CA ILE A 106 2.20 -4.44 1.57
C ILE A 106 2.94 -3.37 0.78
N TYR A 107 2.25 -2.30 0.41
CA TYR A 107 2.76 -1.32 -0.54
C TYR A 107 4.07 -0.66 -0.08
N PRO A 108 4.23 -0.27 1.20
CA PRO A 108 5.47 0.35 1.66
C PRO A 108 6.66 -0.60 1.60
N ARG A 109 6.44 -1.91 1.76
CA ARG A 109 7.49 -2.93 1.71
C ARG A 109 7.90 -3.25 0.28
N ILE A 110 6.95 -3.33 -0.65
CA ILE A 110 7.27 -3.40 -2.09
C ILE A 110 8.13 -2.17 -2.48
N PHE A 111 7.70 -0.98 -2.09
CA PHE A 111 8.42 0.27 -2.37
C PHE A 111 9.82 0.29 -1.74
N GLU A 112 9.97 -0.19 -0.50
CA GLU A 112 11.26 -0.30 0.18
C GLU A 112 12.23 -1.18 -0.59
N VAL A 113 11.81 -2.39 -0.99
CA VAL A 113 12.65 -3.32 -1.73
C VAL A 113 13.07 -2.73 -3.08
N MET A 114 12.11 -2.14 -3.81
CA MET A 114 12.41 -1.45 -5.07
C MET A 114 13.46 -0.34 -4.88
N ARG A 115 13.41 0.38 -3.76
CA ARG A 115 14.38 1.43 -3.45
C ARG A 115 15.74 0.87 -3.08
N LYS A 116 15.81 -0.14 -2.22
CA LYS A 116 17.05 -0.78 -1.78
C LYS A 116 17.80 -1.41 -2.97
N LEU A 117 17.08 -2.11 -3.83
CA LEU A 117 17.66 -2.77 -5.00
C LEU A 117 17.75 -1.88 -6.24
N ASN A 118 17.18 -0.67 -6.18
CA ASN A 118 17.00 0.22 -7.34
C ASN A 118 16.36 -0.50 -8.55
N SER A 119 15.34 -1.32 -8.29
CA SER A 119 14.69 -2.17 -9.30
C SER A 119 13.17 -2.02 -9.28
N GLY A 120 12.54 -2.19 -10.43
CA GLY A 120 11.10 -2.18 -10.61
C GLY A 120 10.48 -3.56 -10.86
N LYS A 121 11.27 -4.64 -10.73
CA LYS A 121 10.82 -6.00 -11.07
C LYS A 121 10.10 -6.62 -9.88
N GLU A 122 8.97 -7.27 -10.14
CA GLU A 122 8.22 -8.04 -9.14
C GLU A 122 9.04 -9.19 -8.56
N GLU A 123 9.81 -9.86 -9.42
CA GLU A 123 10.72 -10.95 -9.03
C GLU A 123 11.69 -10.53 -7.92
N ASP A 124 12.22 -9.31 -8.00
CA ASP A 124 13.17 -8.80 -7.00
C ASP A 124 12.49 -8.58 -5.64
N TYR A 125 11.20 -8.23 -5.63
CA TYR A 125 10.39 -8.19 -4.41
C TYR A 125 10.07 -9.59 -3.88
N LEU A 126 9.79 -10.57 -4.75
CA LEU A 126 9.45 -11.93 -4.33
C LEU A 126 10.65 -12.71 -3.79
N HIS A 127 11.85 -12.37 -4.26
CA HIS A 127 13.10 -13.07 -3.93
C HIS A 127 14.08 -12.24 -3.09
N PHE A 128 13.62 -11.11 -2.53
CA PHE A 128 14.42 -10.30 -1.60
C PHE A 128 14.87 -11.14 -0.41
N LYS A 129 16.17 -11.13 -0.09
CA LYS A 129 16.79 -12.10 0.83
C LYS A 129 16.85 -11.58 2.26
N ASP A 130 16.92 -12.54 3.19
CA ASP A 130 17.11 -12.33 4.64
C ASP A 130 18.35 -11.47 4.97
N GLU A 131 19.36 -11.47 4.10
CA GLU A 131 20.62 -10.73 4.26
C GLU A 131 20.47 -9.21 3.99
N ASP A 132 19.43 -8.82 3.23
CA ASP A 132 19.13 -7.43 2.86
C ASP A 132 18.21 -6.71 3.88
N ILE A 133 17.78 -7.44 4.92
CA ILE A 133 17.01 -6.97 6.06
C ILE A 133 18.03 -6.63 7.16
N GLU A 134 18.27 -5.34 7.42
CA GLU A 134 19.30 -4.85 8.35
C GLU A 134 19.35 -5.66 9.66
N GLU A 135 20.53 -6.13 10.01
CA GLU A 135 20.82 -6.83 11.27
C GLU A 135 20.55 -5.91 12.46
N ASN A 136 19.36 -5.95 13.05
CA ASN A 136 19.24 -5.78 14.49
C ASN A 136 17.88 -6.23 15.07
N HIS A 137 18.01 -7.07 16.09
CA HIS A 137 17.03 -7.52 17.09
C HIS A 137 15.94 -8.48 16.61
N GLU A 138 16.14 -9.75 16.97
CA GLU A 138 15.13 -10.80 17.17
C GLU A 138 14.11 -11.00 16.03
N ARG A 139 14.16 -12.19 15.40
CA ARG A 139 13.17 -12.74 14.44
C ARG A 139 13.32 -12.28 12.98
N LYS A 140 14.33 -12.83 12.28
CA LYS A 140 14.49 -12.72 10.80
C LYS A 140 13.23 -13.07 9.98
N ARG A 141 12.30 -13.88 10.52
CA ARG A 141 11.19 -14.49 9.76
C ARG A 141 9.78 -14.07 10.17
N SER A 142 9.63 -13.40 11.32
CA SER A 142 8.47 -12.53 11.57
C SER A 142 8.74 -11.11 11.05
N SER A 143 9.71 -10.93 10.14
CA SER A 143 9.99 -9.63 9.58
C SER A 143 8.75 -9.17 8.80
N ASP A 144 8.46 -7.87 8.89
CA ASP A 144 7.34 -7.28 8.15
C ASP A 144 7.42 -7.55 6.64
N TYR A 145 8.63 -7.81 6.11
CA TYR A 145 8.82 -8.22 4.72
C TYR A 145 8.19 -9.58 4.41
N TRP A 146 8.51 -10.64 5.18
CA TRP A 146 7.97 -11.98 4.91
C TRP A 146 6.45 -12.01 5.02
N LEU A 147 5.92 -11.35 6.05
CA LEU A 147 4.48 -11.17 6.20
C LEU A 147 3.90 -10.43 4.99
N SER A 148 4.49 -9.30 4.60
CA SER A 148 4.07 -8.53 3.43
C SER A 148 4.10 -9.36 2.14
N ARG A 149 5.17 -10.13 1.90
CA ARG A 149 5.33 -11.00 0.72
C ARG A 149 4.22 -12.03 0.68
N ASN A 150 3.93 -12.66 1.81
CA ASN A 150 2.93 -13.73 1.87
C ASN A 150 1.52 -13.17 1.66
N TYR A 151 1.20 -12.02 2.28
CA TYR A 151 -0.05 -11.32 2.02
C TYR A 151 -0.18 -10.87 0.56
N TYR A 152 0.91 -10.45 -0.08
CA TYR A 152 0.94 -10.13 -1.51
C TYR A 152 0.67 -11.37 -2.38
N LEU A 153 1.35 -12.48 -2.11
CA LEU A 153 1.13 -13.76 -2.80
C LEU A 153 -0.30 -14.25 -2.61
N ALA A 154 -0.86 -14.14 -1.40
CA ALA A 154 -2.26 -14.49 -1.14
C ALA A 154 -3.24 -13.64 -1.96
N ALA A 155 -2.99 -12.33 -2.08
CA ALA A 155 -3.78 -11.46 -2.96
C ALA A 155 -3.71 -11.91 -4.43
N LYS A 156 -2.51 -12.27 -4.92
CA LYS A 156 -2.29 -12.75 -6.29
C LYS A 156 -2.92 -14.13 -6.55
N ILE A 157 -2.86 -15.04 -5.59
CA ILE A 157 -3.53 -16.36 -5.67
C ILE A 157 -5.04 -16.18 -5.70
N SER A 158 -5.58 -15.31 -4.84
CA SER A 158 -7.03 -15.12 -4.72
C SER A 158 -7.64 -14.37 -5.90
N ASP A 159 -6.91 -13.39 -6.44
CA ASP A 159 -7.28 -12.64 -7.65
C ASP A 159 -6.01 -12.06 -8.29
N GLU A 160 -5.56 -12.67 -9.39
CA GLU A 160 -4.34 -12.28 -10.08
C GLU A 160 -4.36 -10.81 -10.53
N LYS A 161 -5.52 -10.30 -11.00
CA LYS A 161 -5.65 -8.90 -11.43
C LYS A 161 -5.49 -7.96 -10.25
N TRP A 162 -6.01 -8.34 -9.10
CA TRP A 162 -5.87 -7.56 -7.87
C TRP A 162 -4.45 -7.56 -7.34
N GLY A 163 -3.79 -8.73 -7.28
CA GLY A 163 -2.38 -8.85 -6.93
C GLY A 163 -1.49 -8.00 -7.85
N LYS A 164 -1.70 -8.09 -9.17
CA LYS A 164 -0.99 -7.25 -10.15
C LYS A 164 -1.20 -5.76 -9.89
N LYS A 165 -2.44 -5.34 -9.63
CA LYS A 165 -2.76 -3.94 -9.33
C LYS A 165 -2.00 -3.43 -8.10
N ILE A 166 -1.91 -4.22 -7.03
CA ILE A 166 -1.15 -3.84 -5.82
C ILE A 166 0.31 -3.52 -6.16
N PHE A 167 0.95 -4.38 -6.95
CA PHE A 167 2.33 -4.19 -7.36
C PHE A 167 2.49 -2.99 -8.29
N ASP A 168 1.64 -2.88 -9.31
CA ASP A 168 1.65 -1.77 -10.27
C ASP A 168 1.48 -0.42 -9.57
N ASP A 169 0.57 -0.31 -8.59
CA ASP A 169 0.33 0.92 -7.84
C ASP A 169 1.54 1.30 -6.95
N ALA A 170 2.18 0.31 -6.32
CA ALA A 170 3.43 0.51 -5.57
C ALA A 170 4.57 0.94 -6.51
N TYR A 171 4.70 0.31 -7.68
CA TYR A 171 5.69 0.64 -8.70
C TYR A 171 5.51 2.05 -9.27
N ARG A 172 4.27 2.47 -9.56
CA ARG A 172 3.99 3.85 -9.99
C ARG A 172 4.41 4.84 -8.92
N THR A 173 4.10 4.56 -7.66
CA THR A 173 4.54 5.38 -6.53
C THR A 173 6.07 5.44 -6.44
N TYR A 174 6.74 4.30 -6.66
CA TYR A 174 8.20 4.21 -6.74
C TYR A 174 8.81 5.04 -7.87
N GLN A 175 8.21 5.06 -9.06
CA GLN A 175 8.70 5.90 -10.17
C GLN A 175 8.66 7.40 -9.82
N GLN A 176 7.70 7.82 -9.00
CA GLN A 176 7.59 9.19 -8.52
C GLN A 176 8.55 9.52 -7.36
N LYS A 177 9.28 8.53 -6.80
CA LYS A 177 10.20 8.77 -5.67
C LYS A 177 11.29 9.79 -5.99
N LYS A 178 11.67 9.91 -7.27
CA LYS A 178 12.71 10.85 -7.74
C LYS A 178 12.31 12.30 -7.47
N LEU A 179 11.01 12.61 -7.43
CA LEU A 179 10.49 13.91 -7.03
C LEU A 179 10.73 14.21 -5.53
N LEU A 180 11.12 13.22 -4.74
CA LEU A 180 11.28 13.28 -3.29
C LEU A 180 12.70 12.90 -2.83
N GLU A 181 13.64 12.71 -3.77
CA GLU A 181 15.05 12.45 -3.49
C GLU A 181 15.63 13.70 -2.81
N ASN A 182 15.89 13.59 -1.50
CA ASN A 182 16.58 14.52 -0.57
C ASN A 182 15.94 14.53 0.84
N SER A 183 14.86 13.79 1.07
CA SER A 183 14.22 13.75 2.39
C SER A 183 14.88 12.76 3.36
N LYS A 184 15.02 13.15 4.64
CA LYS A 184 15.45 12.28 5.77
C LYS A 184 14.33 11.37 6.30
N LEU A 185 13.25 11.22 5.54
CA LEU A 185 12.04 10.53 5.97
C LEU A 185 12.23 9.00 6.00
N SER A 186 11.47 8.33 6.86
CA SER A 186 11.39 6.87 6.83
C SER A 186 10.78 6.37 5.52
N TYR A 187 10.99 5.10 5.17
CA TYR A 187 10.41 4.50 3.96
C TYR A 187 8.89 4.60 3.90
N TYR A 188 8.22 4.37 5.04
CA TYR A 188 6.77 4.48 5.15
C TYR A 188 6.29 5.90 4.90
N GLU A 189 6.97 6.90 5.49
CA GLU A 189 6.63 8.31 5.30
C GLU A 189 6.90 8.77 3.86
N LEU A 190 7.98 8.28 3.24
CA LEU A 190 8.28 8.50 1.83
C LEU A 190 7.22 7.90 0.92
N PHE A 191 6.84 6.65 1.14
CA PHE A 191 5.77 6.00 0.39
C PHE A 191 4.44 6.75 0.56
N ARG A 192 4.09 7.14 1.80
CA ARG A 192 2.87 7.90 2.07
C ARG A 192 2.91 9.26 1.36
N LYS A 193 4.04 9.97 1.42
CA LYS A 193 4.22 11.25 0.73
C LYS A 193 4.12 11.07 -0.78
N ALA A 194 4.88 10.14 -1.35
CA ALA A 194 4.85 9.82 -2.78
C ALA A 194 3.46 9.39 -3.27
N SER A 195 2.75 8.55 -2.51
CA SER A 195 1.40 8.09 -2.85
C SER A 195 0.40 9.25 -2.82
N THR A 196 0.54 10.16 -1.84
CA THR A 196 -0.30 11.36 -1.74
C THR A 196 0.00 12.34 -2.87
N THR A 197 1.28 12.59 -3.16
CA THR A 197 1.72 13.42 -4.28
C THR A 197 1.24 12.85 -5.61
N TYR A 198 1.37 11.54 -5.82
CA TYR A 198 0.87 10.84 -7.01
C TYR A 198 -0.65 10.97 -7.16
N ALA A 199 -1.42 10.75 -6.08
CA ALA A 199 -2.87 10.93 -6.10
C ALA A 199 -3.26 12.36 -6.49
N LYS A 200 -2.56 13.37 -5.97
CA LYS A 200 -2.79 14.78 -6.33
C LYS A 200 -2.46 15.06 -7.80
N ILE A 201 -1.33 14.55 -8.31
CA ILE A 201 -0.96 14.66 -9.73
C ILE A 201 -2.01 14.00 -10.63
N LEU A 202 -2.55 12.84 -10.24
CA LEU A 202 -3.64 12.20 -10.98
C LEU A 202 -4.88 13.09 -11.09
N THR A 203 -5.32 13.69 -9.98
CA THR A 203 -6.44 14.63 -9.99
C THR A 203 -6.16 15.85 -10.86
N ILE A 204 -4.96 16.42 -10.81
CA ILE A 204 -4.55 17.51 -11.71
C ILE A 204 -4.61 17.06 -13.18
N ASN A 205 -4.14 15.85 -13.49
CA ASN A 205 -4.20 15.30 -14.85
C ASN A 205 -5.64 15.04 -15.33
N GLU A 206 -6.53 14.58 -14.46
CA GLU A 206 -7.96 14.41 -14.77
C GLU A 206 -8.63 15.76 -15.09
N LEU A 207 -8.22 16.83 -14.41
CA LEU A 207 -8.64 18.18 -14.75
C LEU A 207 -8.04 18.62 -16.09
N TRP A 208 -6.74 18.39 -16.33
CA TRP A 208 -6.11 18.67 -17.64
C TRP A 208 -6.81 17.99 -18.81
N GLN A 209 -7.33 16.77 -18.63
CA GLN A 209 -8.10 16.07 -19.66
C GLN A 209 -9.43 16.76 -20.04
N LYS A 210 -9.90 17.72 -19.24
CA LYS A 210 -11.06 18.56 -19.58
C LYS A 210 -10.70 19.72 -20.50
N VAL A 211 -9.42 20.05 -20.63
CA VAL A 211 -8.95 21.09 -21.54
C VAL A 211 -9.09 20.58 -22.97
N GLU A 212 -9.74 21.37 -23.83
CA GLU A 212 -9.91 21.02 -25.23
C GLU A 212 -8.69 21.47 -26.04
N VAL A 213 -8.06 20.53 -26.75
CA VAL A 213 -6.88 20.80 -27.57
C VAL A 213 -7.26 20.68 -29.05
N GLY A 214 -7.46 21.84 -29.69
CA GLY A 214 -7.66 21.96 -31.14
C GLY A 214 -6.56 22.81 -31.78
N ASN A 215 -6.93 23.74 -32.67
CA ASN A 215 -5.99 24.73 -33.21
C ASN A 215 -5.49 25.74 -32.15
N ARG A 216 -6.16 25.77 -30.98
CA ARG A 216 -5.79 26.49 -29.77
C ARG A 216 -6.14 25.62 -28.57
N VAL A 217 -5.48 25.87 -27.45
CA VAL A 217 -5.82 25.26 -26.17
C VAL A 217 -6.97 26.05 -25.54
N ASP A 218 -8.09 25.39 -25.28
CA ASP A 218 -9.27 25.99 -24.63
C ASP A 218 -9.45 25.47 -23.20
N TYR A 219 -9.33 26.40 -22.25
CA TYR A 219 -9.47 26.16 -20.81
C TYR A 219 -10.89 26.44 -20.31
N CYS A 220 -11.79 26.98 -21.15
CA CYS A 220 -13.17 27.28 -20.75
C CYS A 220 -13.93 26.08 -20.15
N PRO A 221 -13.77 24.83 -20.63
CA PRO A 221 -14.46 23.69 -20.03
C PRO A 221 -14.14 23.44 -18.56
N LEU A 222 -12.95 23.82 -18.08
CA LEU A 222 -12.55 23.69 -16.67
C LEU A 222 -13.47 24.48 -15.73
N THR A 223 -14.12 25.54 -16.21
CA THR A 223 -15.00 26.38 -15.41
C THR A 223 -16.22 25.62 -14.88
N ASN A 224 -16.63 24.53 -15.55
CA ASN A 224 -17.68 23.63 -15.09
C ASN A 224 -17.24 22.72 -13.92
N HIS A 225 -15.94 22.68 -13.63
CA HIS A 225 -15.32 21.85 -12.59
C HIS A 225 -14.76 22.72 -11.44
N LYS A 226 -15.35 23.90 -11.22
CA LYS A 226 -14.84 24.88 -10.25
C LYS A 226 -14.61 24.32 -8.85
N ASP A 227 -15.51 23.46 -8.37
CA ASP A 227 -15.46 22.95 -6.99
C ASP A 227 -14.29 21.96 -6.83
N ASP A 228 -14.08 21.09 -7.83
CA ASP A 228 -12.96 20.16 -7.87
C ASP A 228 -11.62 20.91 -7.92
N ILE A 229 -11.56 21.97 -8.75
CA ILE A 229 -10.37 22.82 -8.91
C ILE A 229 -10.02 23.54 -7.61
N LEU A 230 -10.99 24.18 -6.96
CA LEU A 230 -10.76 24.90 -5.71
C LEU A 230 -10.36 23.93 -4.58
N SER A 231 -11.02 22.78 -4.49
CA SER A 231 -10.69 21.76 -3.49
C SER A 231 -9.26 21.24 -3.65
N ILE A 232 -8.84 20.85 -4.86
CA ILE A 232 -7.49 20.32 -5.07
C ILE A 232 -6.42 21.41 -4.90
N ALA A 233 -6.73 22.66 -5.27
CA ALA A 233 -5.85 23.79 -5.05
C ALA A 233 -5.59 24.04 -3.56
N GLU A 234 -6.64 24.13 -2.75
CA GLU A 234 -6.51 24.32 -1.31
C GLU A 234 -5.67 23.19 -0.67
N ASP A 235 -5.94 21.93 -1.03
CA ASP A 235 -5.21 20.77 -0.55
C ASP A 235 -3.72 20.76 -0.95
N ILE A 236 -3.42 21.25 -2.16
CA ILE A 236 -2.04 21.37 -2.65
C ILE A 236 -1.31 22.52 -1.94
N LEU A 237 -1.90 23.71 -1.91
CA LEU A 237 -1.27 24.88 -1.27
C LEU A 237 -1.01 24.62 0.22
N LYS A 238 -1.96 23.99 0.91
CA LYS A 238 -1.80 23.58 2.32
C LYS A 238 -0.65 22.60 2.55
N SER A 239 -0.31 21.78 1.55
CA SER A 239 0.77 20.80 1.69
C SER A 239 2.18 21.40 1.61
N GLY A 240 2.31 22.60 1.05
CA GLY A 240 3.59 23.30 0.91
C GLY A 240 4.58 22.62 -0.06
N ASP A 241 4.14 21.64 -0.85
CA ASP A 241 4.98 20.93 -1.81
C ASP A 241 5.16 21.79 -3.09
N GLU A 242 6.36 22.31 -3.29
CA GLU A 242 6.66 23.31 -4.32
C GLU A 242 6.33 22.82 -5.74
N LEU A 243 6.62 21.55 -6.04
CA LEU A 243 6.32 20.94 -7.34
C LEU A 243 4.82 20.87 -7.58
N LEU A 244 4.05 20.43 -6.58
CA LEU A 244 2.60 20.39 -6.70
C LEU A 244 1.99 21.79 -6.81
N ILE A 245 2.55 22.77 -6.08
CA ILE A 245 2.14 24.17 -6.17
C ILE A 245 2.38 24.71 -7.59
N GLU A 246 3.50 24.37 -8.22
CA GLU A 246 3.77 24.72 -9.62
C GLU A 246 2.74 24.06 -10.57
N GLU A 247 2.51 22.76 -10.43
CA GLU A 247 1.56 22.01 -11.27
C GLU A 247 0.13 22.57 -11.19
N ILE A 248 -0.38 22.85 -9.99
CA ILE A 248 -1.72 23.44 -9.87
C ILE A 248 -1.72 24.89 -10.36
N SER A 249 -0.64 25.65 -10.17
CA SER A 249 -0.55 27.02 -10.68
C SER A 249 -0.60 27.05 -12.22
N ASN A 250 0.03 26.09 -12.88
CA ASN A 250 0.00 25.93 -14.34
C ASN A 250 -1.42 25.66 -14.87
N LEU A 251 -2.30 25.08 -14.05
CA LEU A 251 -3.73 24.91 -14.36
C LEU A 251 -4.52 26.20 -14.09
N LEU A 252 -4.27 26.87 -12.95
CA LEU A 252 -5.05 28.00 -12.47
C LEU A 252 -4.76 29.32 -13.21
N LEU A 253 -3.50 29.58 -13.58
CA LEU A 253 -3.11 30.81 -14.28
C LEU A 253 -3.83 30.96 -15.64
N PRO A 254 -3.92 29.94 -16.52
CA PRO A 254 -4.71 30.03 -17.74
C PRO A 254 -6.20 30.28 -17.50
N ILE A 255 -6.81 29.63 -16.50
CA ILE A 255 -8.21 29.88 -16.10
C ILE A 255 -8.38 31.36 -15.74
N PHE A 256 -7.40 31.92 -15.03
CA PHE A 256 -7.40 33.31 -14.62
C PHE A 256 -7.41 34.30 -15.79
N MET A 257 -6.80 33.92 -16.93
CA MET A 257 -6.75 34.77 -18.13
C MET A 257 -8.03 34.75 -18.98
N ILE A 258 -8.97 33.84 -18.72
CA ILE A 258 -10.22 33.75 -19.49
C ILE A 258 -11.04 35.04 -19.29
N LYS A 259 -11.44 35.70 -20.38
CA LYS A 259 -12.18 36.97 -20.36
C LYS A 259 -13.70 36.78 -20.35
N ASP A 260 -14.20 35.93 -19.45
CA ASP A 260 -15.64 35.73 -19.22
C ASP A 260 -16.03 36.28 -17.85
N ALA A 261 -17.04 37.15 -17.81
CA ALA A 261 -17.55 37.71 -16.56
C ALA A 261 -18.18 36.64 -15.65
N LYS A 262 -18.66 35.53 -16.22
CA LYS A 262 -19.29 34.42 -15.46
C LYS A 262 -18.31 33.66 -14.58
N ILE A 263 -17.01 33.80 -14.82
CA ILE A 263 -15.97 33.10 -14.06
C ILE A 263 -15.29 34.00 -13.02
N GLN A 264 -15.78 35.23 -12.84
CA GLN A 264 -15.17 36.18 -11.91
C GLN A 264 -15.17 35.66 -10.46
N ASP A 265 -16.23 34.96 -10.05
CA ASP A 265 -16.31 34.36 -8.71
C ASP A 265 -15.20 33.32 -8.50
N LEU A 266 -14.97 32.44 -9.49
CA LEU A 266 -13.87 31.47 -9.46
C LEU A 266 -12.51 32.17 -9.35
N LYS A 267 -12.29 33.28 -10.07
CA LYS A 267 -11.04 34.05 -9.97
C LYS A 267 -10.85 34.63 -8.56
N ASN A 268 -11.91 35.20 -7.98
CA ASN A 268 -11.86 35.75 -6.64
C ASN A 268 -11.52 34.65 -5.61
N ASP A 269 -12.11 33.46 -5.76
CA ASP A 269 -11.85 32.32 -4.89
C ASP A 269 -10.40 31.80 -5.03
N ILE A 270 -9.87 31.70 -6.26
CA ILE A 270 -8.46 31.34 -6.51
C ILE A 270 -7.53 32.32 -5.78
N VAL A 271 -7.73 33.63 -5.94
CA VAL A 271 -6.91 34.66 -5.28
C VAL A 271 -7.01 34.54 -3.77
N LYS A 272 -8.21 34.30 -3.24
CA LYS A 272 -8.45 34.13 -1.80
C LYS A 272 -7.68 32.92 -1.25
N ILE A 273 -7.69 31.79 -1.96
CA ILE A 273 -6.94 30.60 -1.55
C ILE A 273 -5.42 30.90 -1.57
N TYR A 274 -4.87 31.49 -2.63
CA TYR A 274 -3.43 31.85 -2.65
C TYR A 274 -3.05 32.82 -1.53
N TRP A 275 -3.90 33.80 -1.23
CA TRP A 275 -3.67 34.74 -0.13
C TRP A 275 -3.60 34.07 1.25
N GLN A 276 -4.34 32.99 1.48
CA GLN A 276 -4.29 32.22 2.74
C GLN A 276 -2.90 31.61 2.98
N PHE A 277 -2.16 31.30 1.92
CA PHE A 277 -0.86 30.60 1.97
C PHE A 277 0.31 31.48 1.50
N LYS A 278 0.15 32.81 1.53
CA LYS A 278 1.13 33.81 1.02
C LYS A 278 2.55 33.74 1.62
N GLU A 279 2.70 33.09 2.77
CA GLU A 279 3.97 32.94 3.46
C GLU A 279 4.85 31.83 2.85
N ASN A 280 4.28 30.98 1.97
CA ASN A 280 5.06 30.02 1.19
C ASN A 280 5.67 30.71 -0.05
N GLU A 281 6.99 30.56 -0.26
CA GLU A 281 7.71 31.26 -1.33
C GLU A 281 7.22 30.90 -2.74
N SER A 282 6.90 29.63 -3.01
CA SER A 282 6.31 29.19 -4.30
C SER A 282 4.91 29.77 -4.50
N VAL A 283 4.12 29.91 -3.44
CA VAL A 283 2.80 30.57 -3.50
C VAL A 283 2.95 32.06 -3.78
N LYS A 284 3.89 32.72 -3.12
CA LYS A 284 4.15 34.16 -3.26
C LYS A 284 4.53 34.56 -4.68
N SER A 285 5.39 33.76 -5.34
CA SER A 285 5.74 33.96 -6.75
C SER A 285 4.49 33.93 -7.64
N ASN A 286 3.67 32.87 -7.51
CA ASN A 286 2.45 32.72 -8.31
C ASN A 286 1.37 33.77 -7.99
N LEU A 287 1.24 34.17 -6.72
CA LEU A 287 0.33 35.24 -6.30
C LEU A 287 0.69 36.57 -6.94
N SER A 288 1.98 36.88 -7.12
CA SER A 288 2.41 38.11 -7.81
C SER A 288 2.00 38.14 -9.30
N ILE A 289 2.03 36.99 -9.97
CA ILE A 289 1.56 36.83 -11.35
C ILE A 289 0.05 37.04 -11.41
N LEU A 290 -0.70 36.38 -10.53
CA LEU A 290 -2.16 36.53 -10.43
C LEU A 290 -2.56 37.99 -10.18
N GLN A 291 -1.86 38.70 -9.30
CA GLN A 291 -2.10 40.12 -9.01
C GLN A 291 -1.82 41.04 -10.20
N THR A 292 -0.89 40.65 -11.09
CA THR A 292 -0.60 41.42 -12.31
C THR A 292 -1.68 41.23 -13.37
N MET A 293 -2.39 40.09 -13.32
CA MET A 293 -3.47 39.74 -14.26
C MET A 293 -4.86 40.19 -13.81
N TYR A 294 -5.02 40.50 -12.52
CA TYR A 294 -6.28 40.93 -11.89
C TYR A 294 -6.57 42.41 -12.16
#